data_AF-A0A0F9GZA3-F1
#
_entry.id   AF-A0A0F9GZA3-F1
#
_cell.length_a   1.000
_cell.length_b   1.000
_cell.length_c   1.000
_cell.angle_alpha   90.00
_cell.angle_beta   90.00
_cell.angle_gamma   90.00
#
_symmetry.space_group_name_H-M   'P 1'
#
loop_
_entity.id
_entity.type
_entity.pdbx_description
1 polymer ?
#
loop_
_entity_poly.entity_id
_entity_poly.type
_entity_poly.pdbx_seq_one_letter_code
_entity_poly.pdbx_strand_id
1 'polypeptide(L)'
;GMGDYLDVASPSNRKAIYRLKGDAYDSVNAMMDRAMDAEIDKLKKVLAPTRGRWLGLIRGHHEYHFSTTTSDAKLAEYLGCPLLGHCALIHLILRDEAGRRKAVAKLWVHHGVGAGVTLEAGIRKIRGSVVPYWFANAYLVGHYHQKSTTPVPWIDTVLVNDKPEWTSVSRYIISTGSFLKGYQEQSIDAMGLPAGDYVEKAMLPPNVLGGPVVFIRPKVVHNRALVDINVSV
;
A
#
# COMPACT_ATOMS: atom_id res chain seq x y z
N GLY A 1 2.82 -0.58 4.61
CA GLY A 1 1.44 -0.99 4.29
C GLY A 1 0.87 -0.05 3.27
N MET A 2 -0.10 -0.50 2.48
CA MET A 2 -0.62 0.25 1.32
C MET A 2 -2.06 0.76 1.48
N GLY A 3 -2.54 0.92 2.72
CA GLY A 3 -3.88 1.40 3.05
C GLY A 3 -4.93 0.28 3.14
N ASP A 4 -6.14 0.67 3.55
CA ASP A 4 -7.32 -0.19 3.74
C ASP A 4 -7.05 -1.40 4.63
N TYR A 5 -6.47 -1.12 5.81
CA TYR A 5 -6.12 -2.13 6.80
C TYR A 5 -7.36 -2.77 7.47
N LEU A 6 -8.46 -2.02 7.50
CA LEU A 6 -9.75 -2.45 8.02
C LEU A 6 -10.83 -2.13 6.99
N ASP A 7 -11.82 -3.00 6.87
CA ASP A 7 -12.91 -2.85 5.90
C ASP A 7 -14.21 -2.39 6.60
N VAL A 8 -14.23 -1.13 7.05
CA VAL A 8 -15.36 -0.63 7.85
C VAL A 8 -15.85 0.75 7.39
N ALA A 9 -14.93 1.69 7.16
CA ALA A 9 -15.28 3.10 7.00
C ALA A 9 -14.80 3.69 5.66
N SER A 10 -15.33 3.14 4.56
CA SER A 10 -15.25 3.76 3.23
C SER A 10 -15.70 5.24 3.29
N PRO A 11 -15.32 6.11 2.34
CA PRO A 11 -15.61 7.55 2.47
C PRO A 11 -17.10 7.88 2.65
N SER A 12 -17.99 7.14 1.96
CA SER A 12 -19.45 7.27 2.12
C SER A 12 -19.91 6.78 3.49
N ASN A 13 -19.46 5.60 3.92
CA ASN A 13 -19.81 5.04 5.23
C ASN A 13 -19.30 5.93 6.36
N ARG A 14 -18.07 6.44 6.26
CA ARG A 14 -17.48 7.36 7.23
C ARG A 14 -18.29 8.65 7.35
N LYS A 15 -18.78 9.19 6.24
CA LYS A 15 -19.65 10.38 6.26
C LYS A 15 -20.97 10.09 6.98
N ALA A 16 -21.56 8.91 6.77
CA ALA A 16 -22.77 8.48 7.48
C ALA A 16 -22.50 8.27 8.98
N ILE A 17 -21.42 7.57 9.32
CA ILE A 17 -20.97 7.36 10.71
C ILE A 17 -20.75 8.69 11.40
N TYR A 18 -20.07 9.65 10.76
CA TYR A 18 -19.77 10.94 11.38
C TYR A 18 -21.04 11.76 11.66
N ARG A 19 -22.02 11.73 10.74
CA ARG A 19 -23.33 12.34 10.99
C ARG A 19 -23.99 11.71 12.22
N LEU A 20 -24.05 10.38 12.26
CA LEU A 20 -24.58 9.65 13.40
C LEU A 20 -23.83 9.97 14.70
N LYS A 21 -22.49 10.08 14.66
CA LYS A 21 -21.69 10.43 15.84
C LYS A 21 -21.94 11.83 16.36
N GLY A 22 -22.23 12.79 15.46
CA GLY A 22 -22.59 14.16 15.82
C GLY A 22 -24.00 14.27 16.42
N ASP A 23 -24.91 13.40 15.99
CA ASP A 23 -26.31 13.39 16.43
C ASP A 23 -26.58 12.45 17.62
N ALA A 24 -25.66 11.53 17.93
CA ALA A 24 -25.83 10.50 18.97
C ALA A 24 -25.22 10.91 20.32
N TYR A 25 -25.74 10.29 21.39
CA TYR A 25 -25.17 10.40 22.74
C TYR A 25 -23.76 9.79 22.82
N ASP A 26 -22.95 10.31 23.75
CA ASP A 26 -21.56 9.86 24.01
C ASP A 26 -21.42 8.34 24.19
N SER A 27 -22.45 7.67 24.73
CA SER A 27 -22.48 6.22 24.92
C SER A 27 -22.44 5.44 23.59
N VAL A 28 -23.09 5.94 22.54
CA VAL A 28 -23.08 5.34 21.19
C VAL A 28 -21.71 5.54 20.55
N ASN A 29 -21.13 6.73 20.70
CA ASN A 29 -19.78 7.03 20.23
C ASN A 29 -18.75 6.10 20.87
N ALA A 30 -18.82 5.91 22.19
CA ALA A 30 -17.95 5.00 22.93
C ALA A 30 -18.18 3.52 22.55
N MET A 31 -19.40 3.12 22.18
CA MET A 31 -19.68 1.79 21.67
C MET A 31 -19.01 1.54 20.31
N MET A 32 -19.14 2.49 19.38
CA MET A 32 -18.52 2.39 18.06
C MET A 32 -16.98 2.39 18.14
N ASP A 33 -16.41 3.24 19.00
CA ASP A 33 -14.96 3.28 19.22
C ASP A 33 -14.44 1.94 19.78
N ARG A 34 -15.14 1.36 20.76
CA ARG A 34 -14.79 0.04 21.32
C ARG A 34 -14.86 -1.08 20.27
N ALA A 35 -15.88 -1.06 19.42
CA ALA A 35 -16.01 -2.04 18.34
C ALA A 35 -14.83 -1.92 17.35
N MET A 36 -14.44 -0.69 17.00
CA MET A 36 -13.30 -0.47 16.11
C MET A 36 -11.97 -0.88 16.76
N ASP A 37 -11.77 -0.59 18.05
CA ASP A 37 -10.57 -1.03 18.77
C ASP A 37 -10.46 -2.56 18.80
N ALA A 38 -11.58 -3.28 18.93
CA ALA A 38 -11.60 -4.73 18.85
C ALA A 38 -11.16 -5.26 17.47
N GLU A 39 -11.60 -4.63 16.37
CA GLU A 39 -11.15 -5.00 15.02
C GLU A 39 -9.67 -4.68 14.79
N ILE A 40 -9.20 -3.52 15.25
CA ILE A 40 -7.78 -3.17 15.23
C ILE A 40 -6.97 -4.22 15.99
N ASP A 41 -7.43 -4.65 17.18
CA ASP A 41 -6.70 -5.60 18.02
C ASP A 41 -6.62 -7.00 17.40
N LYS A 42 -7.65 -7.44 16.66
CA LYS A 42 -7.57 -8.67 15.85
C LYS A 42 -6.45 -8.56 14.82
N LEU A 43 -6.38 -7.44 14.09
CA LEU A 43 -5.32 -7.23 13.10
C LEU A 43 -3.93 -7.14 13.74
N LYS A 44 -3.80 -6.42 14.87
CA LYS A 44 -2.54 -6.31 15.64
C LYS A 44 -1.98 -7.68 16.03
N LYS A 45 -2.84 -8.64 16.39
CA LYS A 45 -2.43 -10.02 16.72
C LYS A 45 -1.81 -10.72 15.52
N VAL A 46 -2.43 -10.61 14.34
CA VAL A 46 -1.91 -11.18 13.09
C VAL A 46 -0.56 -10.56 12.73
N LEU A 47 -0.43 -9.24 12.88
CA LEU A 47 0.78 -8.50 12.49
C LEU A 47 1.87 -8.47 13.58
N ALA A 48 1.61 -9.01 14.77
CA ALA A 48 2.54 -8.97 15.90
C ALA A 48 3.98 -9.44 15.55
N PRO A 49 4.18 -10.51 14.76
CA PRO A 49 5.52 -10.98 14.39
C PRO A 49 6.33 -10.00 13.50
N THR A 50 5.68 -8.99 12.93
CA THR A 50 6.26 -8.07 11.95
C THR A 50 6.54 -6.67 12.52
N ARG A 51 6.26 -6.44 13.80
CA ARG A 51 6.51 -5.15 14.47
C ARG A 51 7.97 -4.73 14.33
N GLY A 52 8.20 -3.44 14.11
CA GLY A 52 9.53 -2.86 13.87
C GLY A 52 10.15 -3.15 12.51
N ARG A 53 9.48 -3.94 11.64
CA ARG A 53 9.96 -4.24 10.27
C ARG A 53 9.27 -3.43 9.18
N TRP A 54 8.33 -2.57 9.55
CA TRP A 54 7.57 -1.75 8.62
C TRP A 54 8.29 -0.44 8.33
N LEU A 55 8.50 -0.12 7.05
CA LEU A 55 9.03 1.18 6.63
C LEU A 55 8.04 2.34 6.88
N GLY A 56 6.76 2.01 6.95
CA GLY A 56 5.66 2.95 7.20
C GLY A 56 4.34 2.44 6.63
N LEU A 57 3.27 3.15 6.96
CA LEU A 57 1.91 2.87 6.50
C LEU A 57 1.40 4.02 5.61
N ILE A 58 0.88 3.68 4.44
CA ILE A 58 0.10 4.61 3.61
C ILE A 58 -1.37 4.54 4.05
N ARG A 59 -2.05 5.68 4.04
CA ARG A 59 -3.46 5.82 4.43
C ARG A 59 -4.40 5.35 3.34
N GLY A 60 -5.36 4.52 3.74
CA GLY A 60 -6.44 4.03 2.88
C GLY A 60 -7.65 4.95 2.77
N HIS A 61 -8.62 4.51 1.98
CA HIS A 61 -9.97 5.06 1.95
C HIS A 61 -10.86 4.54 3.08
N HIS A 62 -10.52 3.43 3.74
CA HIS A 62 -11.37 2.74 4.72
C HIS A 62 -11.01 3.01 6.20
N GLU A 63 -10.15 3.99 6.49
CA GLU A 63 -9.76 4.35 7.87
C GLU A 63 -10.96 4.81 8.72
N TYR A 64 -10.93 4.49 10.02
CA TYR A 64 -11.90 4.98 11.01
C TYR A 64 -11.34 6.18 11.77
N HIS A 65 -12.19 7.16 12.09
CA HIS A 65 -11.82 8.36 12.84
C HIS A 65 -12.35 8.28 14.27
N PHE A 66 -11.42 8.18 15.22
CA PHE A 66 -11.67 8.42 16.64
C PHE A 66 -11.65 9.93 16.90
N SER A 67 -11.96 10.35 18.13
CA SER A 67 -11.93 11.76 18.51
C SER A 67 -10.56 12.42 18.34
N THR A 68 -9.47 11.70 18.58
CA THR A 68 -8.10 12.24 18.60
C THR A 68 -7.13 11.57 17.63
N THR A 69 -7.56 10.52 16.94
CA THR A 69 -6.66 9.69 16.11
C THR A 69 -7.45 8.92 15.06
N THR A 70 -6.76 8.16 14.21
CA THR A 70 -7.38 7.25 13.24
C THR A 70 -6.97 5.81 13.48
N SER A 71 -7.72 4.86 12.92
CA SER A 71 -7.34 3.43 12.93
C SER A 71 -5.93 3.21 12.37
N ASP A 72 -5.61 3.90 11.27
CA ASP A 72 -4.33 3.77 10.57
C ASP A 72 -3.18 4.35 11.43
N ALA A 73 -3.42 5.45 12.13
CA ALA A 73 -2.45 6.04 13.06
C ALA A 73 -2.19 5.13 14.26
N LYS A 74 -3.25 4.61 14.90
CA LYS A 74 -3.14 3.62 15.99
C LYS A 74 -2.37 2.37 15.54
N LEU A 75 -2.62 1.89 14.32
CA LEU A 75 -1.93 0.74 13.76
C LEU A 75 -0.44 1.04 13.48
N ALA A 76 -0.14 2.20 12.90
CA ALA A 76 1.24 2.62 12.63
C ALA A 76 2.07 2.72 13.92
N GLU A 77 1.50 3.33 14.97
CA GLU A 77 2.09 3.40 16.30
C GLU A 77 2.39 2.02 16.87
N TYR A 78 1.40 1.11 16.86
CA TYR A 78 1.59 -0.25 17.33
C TYR A 78 2.70 -1.00 16.58
N LEU A 79 2.75 -0.85 15.25
CA LEU A 79 3.77 -1.48 14.41
C LEU A 79 5.16 -0.85 14.55
N GLY A 80 5.28 0.29 15.23
CA GLY A 80 6.53 1.00 15.45
C GLY A 80 7.05 1.66 14.17
N CYS A 81 6.17 2.23 13.35
CA CYS A 81 6.52 2.82 12.06
C CYS A 81 5.74 4.12 11.80
N PRO A 82 6.22 4.99 10.90
CA PRO A 82 5.52 6.24 10.58
C PRO A 82 4.25 6.01 9.75
N LEU A 83 3.24 6.86 9.97
CA LEU A 83 2.12 7.03 9.04
C LEU A 83 2.54 8.04 7.96
N LEU A 84 2.60 7.61 6.72
CA LEU A 84 3.20 8.34 5.59
C LEU A 84 2.19 9.18 4.79
N GLY A 85 0.93 9.27 5.23
CA GLY A 85 -0.13 9.95 4.49
C GLY A 85 -0.64 9.14 3.29
N HIS A 86 -1.18 9.81 2.28
CA HIS A 86 -1.77 9.15 1.09
C HIS A 86 -0.74 8.82 0.00
N CYS A 87 0.41 9.51 0.02
CA CYS A 87 1.48 9.41 -0.94
C CYS A 87 2.81 9.65 -0.24
N ALA A 88 3.84 8.87 -0.55
CA ALA A 88 5.18 9.14 -0.06
C ALA A 88 6.27 8.75 -1.06
N LEU A 89 7.42 9.40 -0.92
CA LEU A 89 8.67 8.96 -1.50
C LEU A 89 9.53 8.35 -0.40
N ILE A 90 9.99 7.12 -0.64
CA ILE A 90 10.88 6.41 0.28
C ILE A 90 12.22 6.26 -0.41
N HIS A 91 13.28 6.75 0.24
CA HIS A 91 14.66 6.53 -0.20
C HIS A 91 15.32 5.49 0.70
N LEU A 92 15.53 4.29 0.16
CA LEU A 92 16.32 3.26 0.82
C LEU A 92 17.79 3.47 0.47
N ILE A 93 18.58 3.83 1.48
CA ILE A 93 20.00 4.11 1.34
C ILE A 93 20.77 2.84 1.69
N LEU A 94 21.37 2.22 0.68
CA LEU A 94 22.20 1.02 0.81
C LEU A 94 23.66 1.46 0.80
N ARG A 95 24.41 1.09 1.85
CA ARG A 95 25.83 1.39 2.00
C ARG A 95 26.64 0.10 1.97
N ASP A 96 27.83 0.15 1.42
CA ASP A 96 28.80 -0.93 1.62
C ASP A 96 29.30 -0.93 3.08
N GLU A 97 29.94 -2.02 3.50
CA GLU A 97 30.45 -2.18 4.87
C GLU A 97 31.42 -1.06 5.28
N ALA A 98 32.23 -0.60 4.32
CA ALA A 98 33.16 0.50 4.54
C ALA A 98 32.50 1.90 4.50
N GLY A 99 31.21 2.00 4.16
CA GLY A 99 30.46 3.25 4.03
C GLY A 99 30.89 4.17 2.88
N ARG A 100 31.81 3.71 2.01
CA ARG A 100 32.42 4.49 0.91
C ARG A 100 31.50 4.60 -0.29
N ARG A 101 30.65 3.60 -0.53
CA ARG A 101 29.71 3.57 -1.64
C ARG A 101 28.27 3.63 -1.13
N LYS A 102 27.44 4.36 -1.86
CA LYS A 102 26.02 4.56 -1.55
C LYS A 102 25.18 4.32 -2.80
N ALA A 103 24.27 3.35 -2.73
CA ALA A 103 23.19 3.20 -3.70
C ALA A 103 21.87 3.69 -3.06
N VAL A 104 21.02 4.35 -3.83
CA VAL A 104 19.72 4.85 -3.33
C VAL A 104 18.61 4.26 -4.18
N ALA A 105 17.78 3.41 -3.57
CA ALA A 105 16.56 2.94 -4.19
C ALA A 105 15.43 3.90 -3.85
N LYS A 106 14.78 4.44 -4.87
CA LYS A 106 13.66 5.38 -4.73
C LYS A 106 12.36 4.64 -4.97
N LEU A 107 11.47 4.69 -3.99
CA LEU A 107 10.14 4.11 -4.09
C LEU A 107 9.13 5.26 -4.05
N TRP A 108 8.22 5.27 -5.02
CA TRP A 108 7.01 6.07 -4.93
C TRP A 108 5.88 5.16 -4.47
N VAL A 109 5.20 5.54 -3.41
CA VAL A 109 4.12 4.73 -2.81
C VAL A 109 2.86 5.57 -2.68
N HIS A 110 1.72 5.01 -3.05
CA HIS A 110 0.42 5.68 -2.96
C HIS A 110 -0.67 4.64 -2.73
N HIS A 111 -1.72 4.98 -1.99
CA HIS A 111 -2.80 4.01 -1.75
C HIS A 111 -3.50 3.66 -3.05
N GLY A 112 -3.93 4.67 -3.79
CA GLY A 112 -4.64 4.55 -5.05
C GLY A 112 -5.81 5.51 -5.02
N VAL A 113 -6.50 5.66 -6.15
CA VAL A 113 -7.67 6.53 -6.24
C VAL A 113 -8.47 6.18 -7.48
N GLY A 114 -9.77 6.02 -7.29
CA GLY A 114 -10.76 5.87 -8.35
C GLY A 114 -11.69 4.69 -8.10
N ALA A 115 -12.87 4.72 -8.73
CA ALA A 115 -13.82 3.61 -8.74
C ALA A 115 -13.48 2.56 -9.82
N GLY A 116 -12.21 2.53 -10.28
CA GLY A 116 -11.80 1.75 -11.45
C GLY A 116 -12.01 0.26 -11.22
N VAL A 117 -12.93 -0.31 -12.00
CA VAL A 117 -13.25 -1.75 -11.98
C VAL A 117 -12.04 -2.60 -12.40
N THR A 118 -11.12 -2.03 -13.19
CA THR A 118 -9.98 -2.75 -13.78
C THR A 118 -8.64 -2.20 -13.31
N LEU A 119 -7.73 -3.13 -13.00
CA LEU A 119 -6.36 -2.85 -12.58
C LEU A 119 -5.57 -2.08 -13.65
N GLU A 120 -5.84 -2.36 -14.92
CA GLU A 120 -5.18 -1.78 -16.09
C GLU A 120 -5.39 -0.27 -16.16
N ALA A 121 -6.60 0.20 -15.83
CA ALA A 121 -6.90 1.62 -15.76
C ALA A 121 -6.07 2.32 -14.68
N GLY A 122 -5.90 1.65 -13.53
CA GLY A 122 -5.04 2.12 -12.45
C GLY A 122 -3.57 2.23 -12.84
N ILE A 123 -3.03 1.19 -13.46
CA ILE A 123 -1.65 1.17 -13.96
C ILE A 123 -1.45 2.26 -15.02
N ARG A 124 -2.40 2.43 -15.95
CA ARG A 124 -2.34 3.47 -16.98
C ARG A 124 -2.28 4.87 -16.36
N LYS A 125 -3.05 5.12 -15.31
CA LYS A 125 -3.04 6.40 -14.58
C LYS A 125 -1.68 6.68 -13.96
N ILE A 126 -1.07 5.71 -13.29
CA ILE A 126 0.29 5.86 -12.72
C ILE A 126 1.31 6.12 -13.84
N ARG A 127 1.25 5.35 -14.92
CA ARG A 127 2.15 5.49 -16.08
C ARG A 127 2.06 6.87 -16.72
N GLY A 128 0.85 7.43 -16.87
CA GLY A 128 0.65 8.72 -17.54
C GLY A 128 0.83 9.93 -16.63
N SER A 129 0.47 9.82 -15.35
CA SER A 129 0.36 10.99 -14.46
C SER A 129 1.40 11.04 -13.35
N VAL A 130 2.17 9.96 -13.13
CA VAL A 130 3.18 9.90 -12.06
C VAL A 130 4.57 9.66 -12.62
N VAL A 131 4.75 8.58 -13.39
CA VAL A 131 6.05 8.16 -13.93
C VAL A 131 6.81 9.28 -14.67
N PRO A 132 6.18 10.15 -15.48
CA PRO A 132 6.89 11.21 -16.19
C PRO A 132 7.42 12.32 -15.26
N TYR A 133 6.80 12.51 -14.09
CA TYR A 133 7.07 13.64 -13.20
C TYR A 133 7.86 13.25 -11.95
N TRP A 134 7.80 11.98 -11.55
CA TRP A 134 8.48 11.45 -10.39
C TRP A 134 9.42 10.34 -10.80
N PHE A 135 10.72 10.53 -10.64
CA PHE A 135 11.69 9.45 -10.86
C PHE A 135 11.75 8.53 -9.63
N ALA A 136 11.27 7.29 -9.79
CA ALA A 136 11.39 6.23 -8.80
C ALA A 136 11.80 4.90 -9.46
N ASN A 137 12.55 4.06 -8.76
CA ASN A 137 12.88 2.72 -9.23
C ASN A 137 11.67 1.77 -9.17
N ALA A 138 10.76 1.99 -8.22
CA ALA A 138 9.48 1.28 -8.16
C ALA A 138 8.34 2.22 -7.73
N TYR A 139 7.18 2.03 -8.33
CA TYR A 139 5.93 2.75 -8.06
C TYR A 139 4.92 1.74 -7.52
N LEU A 140 4.67 1.76 -6.21
CA LEU A 140 3.77 0.83 -5.56
C LEU A 140 2.40 1.48 -5.34
N VAL A 141 1.34 0.74 -5.66
CA VAL A 141 -0.04 1.17 -5.45
C VAL A 141 -0.84 0.08 -4.75
N GLY A 142 -1.62 0.47 -3.73
CA GLY A 142 -2.65 -0.37 -3.11
C GLY A 142 -3.97 -0.25 -3.87
N HIS A 143 -5.09 -0.24 -3.13
CA HIS A 143 -6.47 -0.02 -3.61
C HIS A 143 -7.02 -1.10 -4.56
N TYR A 144 -6.20 -1.61 -5.47
CA TYR A 144 -6.54 -2.70 -6.37
C TYR A 144 -6.25 -4.03 -5.68
N HIS A 145 -7.26 -4.90 -5.62
CA HIS A 145 -7.14 -6.19 -4.93
C HIS A 145 -6.28 -7.20 -5.69
N GLN A 146 -6.07 -7.01 -6.99
CA GLN A 146 -5.19 -7.81 -7.82
C GLN A 146 -3.75 -7.35 -7.71
N LYS A 147 -2.83 -8.28 -7.42
CA LYS A 147 -1.40 -8.05 -7.51
C LYS A 147 -0.94 -8.13 -8.98
N SER A 148 -0.10 -7.19 -9.39
CA SER A 148 0.45 -7.15 -10.75
C SER A 148 1.71 -6.30 -10.80
N THR A 149 2.49 -6.48 -11.86
CA THR A 149 3.67 -5.66 -12.13
C THR A 149 3.75 -5.34 -13.61
N THR A 150 4.28 -4.17 -13.93
CA THR A 150 4.61 -3.81 -15.31
C THR A 150 5.96 -3.10 -15.33
N PRO A 151 6.95 -3.61 -16.10
CA PRO A 151 8.21 -2.91 -16.27
C PRO A 151 7.98 -1.59 -17.00
N VAL A 152 8.76 -0.59 -16.61
CA VAL A 152 8.84 0.73 -17.23
C VAL A 152 10.30 0.92 -17.63
N PRO A 153 10.66 0.63 -18.89
CA PRO A 153 12.02 0.83 -19.35
C PRO A 153 12.42 2.30 -19.24
N TRP A 154 13.68 2.55 -18.93
CA TRP A 154 14.23 3.89 -18.85
C TRP A 154 15.68 3.89 -19.32
N ILE A 155 16.05 4.93 -20.06
CA ILE A 155 17.44 5.20 -20.41
C ILE A 155 17.91 6.28 -19.45
N ASP A 156 18.88 5.93 -18.62
CA ASP A 156 19.59 6.86 -17.78
C ASP A 156 20.94 7.22 -18.41
N THR A 157 21.51 8.35 -18.01
CA THR A 157 22.82 8.79 -18.49
C THR A 157 23.79 8.95 -17.32
N VAL A 158 25.01 8.45 -17.52
CA VAL A 158 26.09 8.56 -16.54
C VAL A 158 27.32 9.14 -17.21
N LEU A 159 28.16 9.81 -16.43
CA LEU A 159 29.47 10.28 -16.90
C LEU A 159 30.55 9.27 -16.54
N VAL A 160 31.23 8.72 -17.54
CA VAL A 160 32.40 7.86 -17.38
C VAL A 160 33.57 8.57 -18.04
N ASN A 161 34.58 8.95 -17.24
CA ASN A 161 35.71 9.76 -17.70
C ASN A 161 35.25 11.01 -18.49
N ASP A 162 34.30 11.75 -17.92
CA ASP A 162 33.68 12.95 -18.50
C ASP A 162 32.96 12.77 -19.84
N LYS A 163 32.70 11.51 -20.24
CA LYS A 163 31.91 11.19 -21.43
C LYS A 163 30.53 10.66 -21.04
N PRO A 164 29.45 11.09 -21.71
CA PRO A 164 28.13 10.55 -21.47
C PRO A 164 28.05 9.11 -21.99
N GLU A 165 27.69 8.20 -21.10
CA GLU A 165 27.31 6.84 -21.43
C GLU A 165 25.84 6.61 -21.08
N TRP A 166 25.17 5.79 -21.88
CA TRP A 166 23.78 5.44 -21.66
C TRP A 166 23.69 4.10 -20.94
N THR A 167 22.75 4.01 -20.00
CA THR A 167 22.48 2.76 -19.30
C THR A 167 20.99 2.50 -19.22
N SER A 168 20.61 1.24 -19.43
CA SER A 168 19.23 0.82 -19.27
C SER A 168 18.95 0.56 -17.79
N VAL A 169 17.88 1.15 -17.27
CA VAL A 169 17.43 0.97 -15.90
C VAL A 169 16.00 0.44 -15.91
N SER A 170 15.80 -0.72 -15.27
CA SER A 170 14.47 -1.28 -15.05
C SER A 170 13.77 -0.56 -13.91
N ARG A 171 12.60 0.00 -14.20
CA ARG A 171 11.66 0.51 -13.19
C ARG A 171 10.37 -0.29 -13.25
N TYR A 172 9.56 -0.27 -12.20
CA TYR A 172 8.34 -1.08 -12.14
C TYR A 172 7.16 -0.30 -11.58
N ILE A 173 5.99 -0.42 -12.22
CA ILE A 173 4.70 -0.12 -11.59
C ILE A 173 4.18 -1.40 -10.98
N ILE A 174 3.79 -1.37 -9.71
CA ILE A 174 3.47 -2.53 -8.91
C ILE A 174 2.13 -2.30 -8.22
N SER A 175 1.13 -3.12 -8.53
CA SER A 175 -0.06 -3.25 -7.70
C SER A 175 0.21 -4.25 -6.59
N THR A 176 -0.01 -3.84 -5.34
CA THR A 176 0.37 -4.65 -4.18
C THR A 176 -0.64 -5.72 -3.79
N GLY A 177 -1.79 -5.77 -4.46
CA GLY A 177 -2.85 -6.74 -4.17
C GLY A 177 -3.51 -6.53 -2.82
N SER A 178 -4.18 -7.56 -2.33
CA SER A 178 -4.90 -7.54 -1.05
C SER A 178 -4.89 -8.91 -0.37
N PHE A 179 -5.37 -8.92 0.87
CA PHE A 179 -5.70 -10.14 1.62
C PHE A 179 -7.23 -10.32 1.75
N LEU A 180 -8.01 -9.63 0.91
CA LEU A 180 -9.46 -9.71 0.90
C LEU A 180 -9.88 -11.03 0.23
N LYS A 181 -10.47 -11.91 1.02
CA LYS A 181 -11.10 -13.14 0.53
C LYS A 181 -12.40 -12.80 -0.20
N GLY A 182 -12.75 -13.61 -1.18
CA GLY A 182 -14.04 -13.58 -1.87
C GLY A 182 -14.57 -15.00 -2.06
N TYR A 183 -15.87 -15.14 -2.34
CA TYR A 183 -16.54 -16.42 -2.61
C TYR A 183 -16.29 -17.49 -1.53
N GLN A 184 -16.66 -17.18 -0.29
CA GLN A 184 -16.55 -18.13 0.82
C GLN A 184 -17.78 -19.05 0.88
N GLU A 185 -17.55 -20.35 0.73
CA GLU A 185 -18.60 -21.36 0.88
C GLU A 185 -19.21 -21.31 2.29
N GLN A 186 -20.53 -21.45 2.38
CA GLN A 186 -21.29 -21.41 3.65
C GLN A 186 -21.13 -20.08 4.42
N SER A 187 -20.81 -18.99 3.72
CA SER A 187 -20.84 -17.66 4.31
C SER A 187 -22.25 -17.29 4.76
N ILE A 188 -22.33 -16.73 5.96
CA ILE A 188 -23.56 -16.25 6.58
C ILE A 188 -23.44 -14.77 6.93
N ASP A 189 -24.55 -14.05 6.85
CA ASP A 189 -24.61 -12.66 7.32
C ASP A 189 -24.76 -12.57 8.86
N ALA A 190 -24.86 -11.34 9.36
CA ALA A 190 -25.06 -11.08 10.78
C ALA A 190 -26.40 -11.63 11.34
N MET A 191 -27.35 -12.00 10.48
CA MET A 191 -28.62 -12.64 10.85
C MET A 191 -28.56 -14.17 10.76
N GLY A 192 -27.41 -14.74 10.38
CA GLY A 192 -27.23 -16.18 10.21
C GLY A 192 -27.81 -16.73 8.90
N LEU A 193 -28.15 -15.86 7.95
CA LEU A 193 -28.68 -16.27 6.65
C LEU A 193 -27.55 -16.47 5.64
N PRO A 194 -27.64 -17.44 4.71
CA PRO A 194 -26.67 -17.60 3.64
C PRO A 194 -26.48 -16.30 2.86
N ALA A 195 -25.25 -15.79 2.81
CA ALA A 195 -24.95 -14.51 2.18
C ALA A 195 -23.47 -14.39 1.82
N GLY A 196 -23.22 -14.06 0.56
CA GLY A 196 -21.88 -13.70 0.08
C GLY A 196 -21.37 -12.38 0.65
N ASP A 197 -20.04 -12.24 0.65
CA ASP A 197 -19.36 -10.99 0.96
C ASP A 197 -19.51 -9.96 -0.19
N TYR A 198 -18.88 -8.80 -0.02
CA TYR A 198 -18.92 -7.74 -1.04
C TYR A 198 -18.43 -8.21 -2.42
N VAL A 199 -17.40 -9.08 -2.46
CA VAL A 199 -16.81 -9.56 -3.71
C VAL A 199 -17.85 -10.37 -4.49
N GLU A 200 -18.54 -11.27 -3.80
CA GLU A 200 -19.60 -12.08 -4.40
C GLU A 200 -20.83 -11.24 -4.81
N LYS A 201 -21.29 -10.34 -3.92
CA LYS A 201 -22.43 -9.44 -4.17
C LYS A 201 -22.20 -8.52 -5.37
N ALA A 202 -20.97 -8.06 -5.57
CA ALA A 202 -20.60 -7.20 -6.67
C ALA A 202 -20.16 -7.97 -7.94
N MET A 203 -20.23 -9.32 -7.92
CA MET A 203 -19.77 -10.20 -9.00
C MET A 203 -18.32 -9.91 -9.45
N LEU A 204 -17.46 -9.57 -8.51
CA LEU A 204 -16.05 -9.31 -8.77
C LEU A 204 -15.28 -10.62 -8.80
N PRO A 205 -14.26 -10.79 -9.67
CA PRO A 205 -13.49 -12.02 -9.71
C PRO A 205 -12.76 -12.29 -8.37
N PRO A 206 -12.54 -13.56 -7.99
CA PRO A 206 -11.68 -13.88 -6.86
C PRO A 206 -10.25 -13.38 -7.13
N ASN A 207 -9.59 -12.87 -6.10
CA ASN A 207 -8.24 -12.32 -6.22
C ASN A 207 -7.19 -13.28 -5.68
N VAL A 208 -6.01 -13.27 -6.29
CA VAL A 208 -4.84 -13.97 -5.74
C VAL A 208 -4.38 -13.22 -4.50
N LEU A 209 -4.50 -13.85 -3.33
CA LEU A 209 -4.16 -13.26 -2.05
C LEU A 209 -2.65 -13.01 -1.92
N GLY A 210 -2.30 -11.99 -1.15
CA GLY A 210 -0.92 -11.71 -0.76
C GLY A 210 -0.38 -10.40 -1.32
N GLY A 211 0.92 -10.19 -1.11
CA GLY A 211 1.65 -9.04 -1.62
C GLY A 211 2.86 -9.45 -2.47
N PRO A 212 3.30 -8.60 -3.40
CA PRO A 212 4.49 -8.84 -4.21
C PRO A 212 5.77 -8.75 -3.38
N VAL A 213 6.83 -9.42 -3.84
CA VAL A 213 8.18 -9.28 -3.29
C VAL A 213 9.02 -8.41 -4.22
N VAL A 214 9.53 -7.31 -3.69
CA VAL A 214 10.42 -6.38 -4.42
C VAL A 214 11.85 -6.64 -3.98
N PHE A 215 12.67 -7.20 -4.87
CA PHE A 215 14.09 -7.39 -4.65
C PHE A 215 14.82 -6.10 -5.01
N ILE A 216 15.52 -5.51 -4.04
CA ILE A 216 16.32 -4.30 -4.21
C ILE A 216 17.77 -4.65 -3.92
N ARG A 217 18.63 -4.58 -4.94
CA ARG A 217 20.03 -5.02 -4.84
C ARG A 217 20.97 -3.90 -5.26
N PRO A 218 21.99 -3.55 -4.46
CA PRO A 218 23.02 -2.63 -4.92
C PRO A 218 23.87 -3.35 -5.98
N LYS A 219 24.23 -2.63 -7.04
CA LYS A 219 25.13 -3.12 -8.10
C LYS A 219 26.22 -2.09 -8.34
N VAL A 220 27.45 -2.53 -8.58
CA VAL A 220 28.54 -1.64 -9.00
C VAL A 220 28.71 -1.72 -10.51
N VAL A 221 28.65 -0.57 -11.18
CA VAL A 221 28.92 -0.44 -12.62
C VAL A 221 29.83 0.77 -12.81
N HIS A 222 30.96 0.60 -13.49
CA HIS A 222 31.94 1.68 -13.73
C HIS A 222 32.32 2.46 -12.45
N ASN A 223 32.59 1.72 -11.36
CA ASN A 223 32.89 2.25 -10.02
C ASN A 223 31.77 3.11 -9.37
N ARG A 224 30.57 3.12 -9.94
CA ARG A 224 29.37 3.76 -9.38
C ARG A 224 28.45 2.72 -8.76
N ALA A 225 27.81 3.09 -7.64
CA ALA A 225 26.80 2.25 -6.99
C ALA A 225 25.41 2.58 -7.54
N LEU A 226 24.82 1.62 -8.23
CA LEU A 226 23.48 1.64 -8.80
C LEU A 226 22.56 0.70 -8.01
N VAL A 227 21.27 0.73 -8.34
CA VAL A 227 20.27 -0.18 -7.80
C VAL A 227 19.68 -1.01 -8.93
N ASP A 228 19.67 -2.32 -8.73
CA ASP A 228 18.89 -3.27 -9.52
C ASP A 228 17.58 -3.59 -8.77
N ILE A 229 16.46 -3.51 -9.48
CA ILE A 229 15.13 -3.87 -8.94
C ILE A 229 14.55 -5.01 -9.76
N ASN A 230 13.99 -6.00 -9.07
CA ASN A 230 13.17 -7.05 -9.67
C ASN A 230 11.93 -7.28 -8.80
N VAL A 231 10.83 -7.72 -9.43
CA VAL A 231 9.55 -7.91 -8.74
C VAL A 231 9.04 -9.32 -9.02
N SER A 232 8.66 -10.02 -7.95
CA SER A 232 7.92 -11.28 -8.02
C SER A 232 6.48 -11.01 -7.57
N VAL A 233 5.53 -11.38 -8.42
CA VAL A 233 4.09 -11.26 -8.21
C VAL A 233 3.49 -12.65 -8.16
#